data_AF-A0A382HAE1-F1
#
_entry.id   AF-A0A382HAE1-F1
#
_cell.length_a   1.000
_cell.length_b   1.000
_cell.length_c   1.000
_cell.angle_alpha   90.00
_cell.angle_beta   90.00
_cell.angle_gamma   90.00
#
_symmetry.space_group_name_H-M   'P 1'
#
loop_
_entity.id
_entity.type
_entity.pdbx_description
1 polymer ?
#
loop_
_entity_poly.entity_id
_entity_poly.type
_entity_poly.pdbx_seq_one_letter_code
_entity_poly.pdbx_strand_id
1 'polypeptide(L)'
;MPRFTDNQDGTITDSETSLTWQKKDSRQLTGRWMHLEKSQKLAKEQNETKTGGFEDWRVPKLEDIKTIYNKSFSNRDFGNNEIHIHEYFEKGGADCCWTDTINGERAMMFSLVKGRSSWINKLG
;
A
#
# COMPACT_ATOMS: atom_id res chain seq x y z
N MET A 1 -19.59 -8.23 -10.21
CA MET A 1 -19.36 -7.57 -8.90
C MET A 1 -18.21 -6.59 -9.06
N PRO A 2 -18.20 -5.45 -8.35
CA PRO A 2 -17.04 -4.56 -8.36
C PRO A 2 -15.84 -5.28 -7.74
N ARG A 3 -14.66 -5.11 -8.33
CA ARG A 3 -13.43 -5.73 -7.83
C ARG A 3 -13.08 -5.20 -6.44
N PHE A 4 -13.02 -3.88 -6.31
CA PHE A 4 -12.80 -3.20 -5.05
C PHE A 4 -14.14 -2.80 -4.44
N THR A 5 -14.29 -3.02 -3.14
CA THR A 5 -15.46 -2.59 -2.37
C THR A 5 -14.98 -1.79 -1.17
N ASP A 6 -15.50 -0.57 -1.01
CA ASP A 6 -15.25 0.22 0.19
C ASP A 6 -16.13 -0.28 1.35
N ASN A 7 -15.51 -0.66 2.46
CA ASN A 7 -16.23 -1.18 3.62
C ASN A 7 -16.74 -0.06 4.56
N GLN A 8 -16.43 1.20 4.26
CA GLN A 8 -16.79 2.40 5.05
C GLN A 8 -16.19 2.46 6.48
N ASP A 9 -15.38 1.50 6.89
CA ASP A 9 -14.59 1.52 8.14
C ASP A 9 -13.14 2.01 7.94
N GLY A 10 -12.80 2.44 6.71
CA GLY A 10 -11.43 2.83 6.35
C GLY A 10 -10.63 1.72 5.68
N THR A 11 -11.26 0.60 5.36
CA THR A 11 -10.68 -0.51 4.58
C THR A 11 -11.37 -0.72 3.23
N ILE A 12 -10.65 -1.35 2.30
CA ILE A 12 -11.10 -1.69 0.95
C ILE A 12 -10.91 -3.20 0.76
N THR A 13 -11.98 -3.90 0.41
CA THR A 13 -11.91 -5.33 0.06
C THR A 13 -11.65 -5.49 -1.44
N ASP A 14 -10.58 -6.19 -1.82
CA ASP A 14 -10.33 -6.66 -3.20
C ASP A 14 -10.86 -8.10 -3.36
N SER A 15 -11.96 -8.24 -4.10
CA SER A 15 -12.63 -9.52 -4.32
C SER A 15 -11.83 -10.48 -5.23
N GLU A 16 -10.88 -9.96 -6.03
CA GLU A 16 -10.07 -10.78 -6.94
C GLU A 16 -8.96 -11.51 -6.19
N THR A 17 -8.31 -10.82 -5.26
CA THR A 17 -7.23 -11.38 -4.43
C THR A 17 -7.69 -11.85 -3.07
N SER A 18 -8.94 -11.54 -2.68
CA SER A 18 -9.46 -11.74 -1.32
C SER A 18 -8.61 -11.04 -0.25
N LEU A 19 -7.95 -9.94 -0.62
CA LEU A 19 -7.14 -9.11 0.28
C LEU A 19 -7.93 -7.87 0.70
N THR A 20 -7.69 -7.45 1.94
CA THR A 20 -8.18 -6.17 2.45
C THR A 20 -7.02 -5.17 2.48
N TRP A 21 -7.27 -3.96 1.99
CA TRP A 21 -6.33 -2.85 1.94
C TRP A 21 -6.78 -1.72 2.86
N GLN A 22 -5.85 -0.97 3.43
CA GLN A 22 -6.19 0.28 4.10
C GLN A 22 -6.43 1.38 3.07
N LYS A 23 -7.47 2.21 3.27
CA LYS A 23 -7.72 3.38 2.41
C LYS A 23 -6.58 4.38 2.47
N LYS A 24 -5.99 4.54 3.66
CA LYS A 24 -4.88 5.45 3.93
C LYS A 24 -3.56 4.70 3.87
N ASP A 25 -2.59 5.26 3.17
CA ASP A 25 -1.22 4.76 3.18
C ASP A 25 -0.52 5.09 4.52
N SER A 26 0.54 4.33 4.81
CA SER A 26 1.46 4.53 5.93
C SER A 26 1.92 5.97 6.12
N ARG A 27 2.15 6.71 5.03
CA ARG A 27 2.51 8.13 5.07
C ARG A 27 1.35 9.02 5.53
N GLN A 28 0.12 8.74 5.11
CA GLN A 28 -1.06 9.50 5.55
C GLN A 28 -1.36 9.26 7.03
N LEU A 29 -1.10 8.06 7.52
CA LEU A 29 -1.27 7.70 8.93
C LEU A 29 -0.21 8.34 9.84
N THR A 30 1.04 8.39 9.40
CA THR A 30 2.18 8.81 10.24
C THR A 30 2.73 10.20 9.92
N GLY A 31 2.33 10.79 8.79
CA GLY A 31 2.84 12.06 8.28
C GLY A 31 4.30 12.02 7.82
N ARG A 32 4.94 10.84 7.76
CA ARG A 32 6.38 10.68 7.48
C ARG A 32 6.63 9.63 6.41
N TRP A 33 7.70 9.82 5.65
CA TRP A 33 8.24 8.76 4.81
C TRP A 33 8.89 7.70 5.70
N MET A 34 8.57 6.44 5.44
CA MET A 34 9.05 5.32 6.24
C MET A 34 9.69 4.26 5.36
N HIS A 35 10.72 3.62 5.90
CA HIS A 35 11.39 2.48 5.28
C HIS A 35 10.68 1.18 5.66
N LEU A 36 11.04 0.09 4.97
CA LEU A 36 10.39 -1.21 5.12
C LEU A 36 10.24 -1.65 6.59
N GLU A 37 11.29 -1.53 7.40
CA GLU A 37 11.25 -1.97 8.81
C GLU A 37 10.18 -1.22 9.62
N LYS A 38 10.06 0.09 9.40
CA LYS A 38 9.02 0.90 10.04
C LYS A 38 7.63 0.56 9.51
N SER A 39 7.50 0.26 8.22
CA SER A 39 6.24 -0.20 7.64
C SER A 39 5.80 -1.55 8.21
N GLN A 40 6.74 -2.48 8.43
CA GLN A 40 6.47 -3.76 9.10
C GLN A 40 6.06 -3.57 10.57
N LYS A 41 6.69 -2.62 11.28
CA LYS A 41 6.29 -2.28 12.65
C LYS A 41 4.87 -1.68 12.69
N LEU A 42 4.57 -0.75 11.79
CA LEU A 42 3.23 -0.17 11.67
C LEU A 42 2.18 -1.27 11.43
N ALA A 43 2.45 -2.23 10.54
CA ALA A 43 1.53 -3.35 10.30
C ALA A 43 1.25 -4.15 11.58
N LYS A 44 2.27 -4.40 12.42
CA LYS A 44 2.08 -5.04 13.73
C LYS A 44 1.24 -4.19 14.68
N GLU A 45 1.48 -2.89 14.75
CA GLU A 45 0.69 -1.96 15.57
C GLU A 45 -0.79 -1.92 15.11
N GLN A 46 -1.03 -1.99 13.80
CA GLN A 46 -2.39 -2.07 13.23
C GLN A 46 -3.10 -3.40 13.60
N ASN A 47 -2.34 -4.49 13.77
CA ASN A 47 -2.87 -5.78 14.23
C ASN A 47 -3.25 -5.76 15.70
N GLU A 48 -2.41 -5.17 16.54
CA GLU A 48 -2.69 -5.03 17.97
C GLU A 48 -3.92 -4.16 18.22
N THR A 49 -4.12 -3.12 17.42
CA THR A 49 -5.27 -2.21 17.49
C THR A 49 -6.51 -2.73 16.76
N LYS A 50 -6.42 -3.87 16.07
CA LYS A 50 -7.49 -4.45 15.23
C LYS A 50 -8.12 -3.44 14.27
N THR A 51 -7.26 -2.68 13.58
CA THR A 51 -7.73 -1.62 12.66
C THR A 51 -8.65 -2.22 11.59
N GLY A 52 -9.84 -1.62 11.40
CA GLY A 52 -10.86 -2.14 10.48
C GLY A 52 -11.46 -3.49 10.90
N GLY A 53 -11.21 -3.94 12.13
CA GLY A 53 -11.61 -5.28 12.62
C GLY A 53 -10.66 -6.41 12.24
N PHE A 54 -9.53 -6.11 11.57
CA PHE A 54 -8.55 -7.09 11.10
C PHE A 54 -7.30 -7.10 11.97
N GLU A 55 -6.71 -8.28 12.16
CA GLU A 55 -5.50 -8.51 12.96
C GLU A 55 -4.35 -9.19 12.16
N ASP A 56 -4.48 -9.20 10.84
CA ASP A 56 -3.58 -9.86 9.88
C ASP A 56 -2.94 -8.89 8.86
N TRP A 57 -2.89 -7.59 9.19
CA TRP A 57 -2.15 -6.58 8.44
C TRP A 57 -0.68 -6.95 8.28
N ARG A 58 -0.21 -6.82 7.04
CA ARG A 58 1.18 -7.05 6.64
C ARG A 58 1.61 -6.05 5.57
N VAL A 59 2.92 -5.94 5.36
CA VAL A 59 3.45 -5.28 4.16
C VAL A 59 3.10 -6.14 2.94
N PRO A 60 2.59 -5.55 1.84
CA PRO A 60 2.16 -6.33 0.67
C PRO A 60 3.34 -7.03 0.00
N LYS A 61 3.07 -8.16 -0.66
CA LYS A 61 4.04 -8.76 -1.58
C LYS A 61 4.09 -7.98 -2.89
N LEU A 62 5.15 -8.19 -3.67
CA LEU A 62 5.26 -7.60 -5.00
C LEU A 62 4.09 -8.00 -5.91
N GLU A 63 3.61 -9.24 -5.79
CA GLU A 63 2.50 -9.73 -6.58
C GLU A 63 1.19 -9.04 -6.17
N ASP A 64 0.95 -8.90 -4.85
CA ASP A 64 -0.20 -8.19 -4.29
C ASP A 64 -0.25 -6.72 -4.75
N ILE A 65 0.86 -5.99 -4.70
CA ILE A 65 0.88 -4.57 -5.10
C ILE A 65 0.68 -4.38 -6.60
N LYS A 66 1.12 -5.34 -7.41
CA LYS A 66 0.91 -5.32 -8.86
C LYS A 66 -0.56 -5.49 -9.22
N THR A 67 -1.34 -6.19 -8.42
CA THR A 67 -2.77 -6.42 -8.71
C THR A 67 -3.60 -5.15 -8.53
N ILE A 68 -3.22 -4.27 -7.58
CA ILE A 68 -3.92 -2.99 -7.37
C ILE A 68 -3.50 -1.89 -8.35
N TYR A 69 -2.35 -2.05 -9.01
CA TYR A 69 -1.89 -1.12 -10.04
C TYR A 69 -2.59 -1.39 -11.37
N ASN A 70 -3.27 -0.38 -11.90
CA ASN A 70 -3.87 -0.45 -13.22
C ASN A 70 -3.92 0.95 -13.86
N LYS A 71 -3.33 1.09 -15.05
CA LYS A 71 -3.27 2.35 -15.81
C LYS A 71 -4.64 2.98 -16.11
N SER A 72 -5.71 2.19 -16.13
CA SER A 72 -7.07 2.69 -16.29
C SER A 72 -7.57 3.44 -15.05
N PHE A 73 -6.95 3.23 -13.89
CA PHE A 73 -7.25 4.00 -12.69
C PHE A 73 -6.42 5.29 -12.65
N SER A 74 -7.02 6.31 -12.02
CA SER A 74 -6.41 7.61 -11.83
C SER A 74 -6.70 8.08 -10.41
N ASN A 75 -5.65 8.21 -9.62
CA ASN A 75 -5.67 8.78 -8.28
C ASN A 75 -4.44 9.70 -8.12
N ARG A 76 -4.33 10.44 -7.02
CA ARG A 76 -3.23 11.40 -6.79
C ARG A 76 -2.49 11.12 -5.49
N ASP A 77 -1.17 11.14 -5.58
CA ASP A 77 -0.28 11.05 -4.43
C ASP A 77 -0.21 12.39 -3.66
N PHE A 78 0.62 12.45 -2.62
CA PHE A 78 0.90 13.67 -1.88
C PHE A 78 1.54 14.78 -2.71
N GLY A 79 2.39 14.44 -3.68
CA GLY A 79 3.04 15.38 -4.58
C GLY A 79 2.12 15.88 -5.71
N ASN A 80 0.85 15.50 -5.71
CA ASN A 80 -0.11 15.74 -6.78
C ASN A 80 0.31 15.12 -8.13
N ASN A 81 1.14 14.07 -8.10
CA ASN A 81 1.42 13.20 -9.23
C ASN A 81 0.28 12.20 -9.43
N GLU A 82 0.02 11.85 -10.68
CA GLU A 82 -0.92 10.79 -11.01
C GLU A 82 -0.35 9.43 -10.64
N ILE A 83 -1.12 8.68 -9.86
CA ILE A 83 -0.88 7.28 -9.52
C ILE A 83 -2.02 6.43 -10.05
N HIS A 84 -1.70 5.23 -10.46
CA HIS A 84 -2.62 4.36 -11.18
C HIS A 84 -3.22 3.29 -10.25
N ILE A 85 -3.85 3.74 -9.18
CA ILE A 85 -4.61 2.91 -8.23
C ILE A 85 -6.06 3.39 -8.15
N HIS A 86 -6.97 2.53 -7.68
CA HIS A 86 -8.39 2.83 -7.62
C HIS A 86 -8.68 4.13 -6.82
N GLU A 87 -9.76 4.83 -7.16
CA GLU A 87 -10.16 6.07 -6.48
C GLU A 87 -10.69 5.87 -5.04
N TYR A 88 -10.91 4.61 -4.65
CA TYR A 88 -11.31 4.26 -3.28
C TYR A 88 -10.16 4.43 -2.28
N PHE A 89 -8.91 4.36 -2.75
CA PHE A 89 -7.75 4.72 -1.97
C PHE A 89 -7.74 6.24 -1.75
N GLU A 90 -7.38 6.68 -0.54
CA GLU A 90 -7.41 8.08 -0.19
C GLU A 90 -6.33 8.87 -0.93
N LYS A 91 -6.72 9.98 -1.55
CA LYS A 91 -5.79 10.92 -2.22
C LYS A 91 -4.75 11.43 -1.23
N GLY A 92 -3.52 11.62 -1.69
CA GLY A 92 -2.42 12.13 -0.86
C GLY A 92 -1.54 11.04 -0.22
N GLY A 93 -1.67 9.79 -0.68
CA GLY A 93 -0.77 8.69 -0.32
C GLY A 93 0.65 8.84 -0.88
N ALA A 94 1.50 7.86 -0.61
CA ALA A 94 2.81 7.77 -1.24
C ALA A 94 2.72 7.42 -2.74
N ASP A 95 3.73 7.82 -3.51
CA ASP A 95 3.88 7.51 -4.95
C ASP A 95 4.45 6.11 -5.19
N CYS A 96 4.92 5.47 -4.12
CA CYS A 96 5.53 4.15 -4.11
C CYS A 96 5.08 3.36 -2.88
N CYS A 97 5.19 2.04 -2.97
CA CYS A 97 4.91 1.12 -1.87
C CYS A 97 6.09 0.18 -1.66
N TRP A 98 6.51 0.04 -0.41
CA TRP A 98 7.45 -1.00 -0.01
C TRP A 98 6.78 -2.37 -0.06
N THR A 99 7.53 -3.37 -0.46
CA THR A 99 7.06 -4.77 -0.47
C THR A 99 7.89 -5.62 0.47
N ASP A 100 7.31 -6.73 0.94
CA ASP A 100 8.01 -7.71 1.78
C ASP A 100 9.02 -8.57 1.00
N THR A 101 9.28 -8.23 -0.28
CA THR A 101 10.27 -8.92 -1.11
C THR A 101 11.66 -8.36 -0.82
N ILE A 102 12.42 -9.07 0.02
CA ILE A 102 13.74 -8.67 0.51
C ILE A 102 14.83 -9.52 -0.15
N ASN A 103 15.93 -8.88 -0.55
CA ASN A 103 17.16 -9.52 -1.01
C ASN A 103 18.37 -8.88 -0.30
N GLY A 104 18.76 -9.49 0.82
CA GLY A 104 19.83 -9.02 1.69
C GLY A 104 19.52 -7.66 2.35
N GLU A 105 20.27 -6.63 1.96
CA GLU A 105 20.07 -5.26 2.43
C GLU A 105 19.08 -4.46 1.57
N ARG A 106 18.60 -5.04 0.47
CA ARG A 106 17.66 -4.37 -0.43
C ARG A 106 16.26 -4.93 -0.26
N ALA A 107 15.28 -4.05 -0.36
CA ALA A 107 13.87 -4.41 -0.46
C ALA A 107 13.31 -3.90 -1.78
N MET A 108 12.32 -4.61 -2.31
CA MET A 108 11.68 -4.21 -3.54
C MET A 108 10.62 -3.14 -3.23
N MET A 109 10.70 -2.04 -3.97
CA MET A 109 9.76 -0.93 -3.92
C MET A 109 9.05 -0.83 -5.26
N PHE A 110 7.74 -0.71 -5.24
CA PHE A 110 6.92 -0.58 -6.45
C PHE A 110 6.41 0.84 -6.61
N SER A 111 6.65 1.45 -7.77
CA SER A 111 6.16 2.79 -8.10
C SER A 111 4.73 2.71 -8.64
N LEU A 112 3.79 3.37 -7.97
CA LEU A 112 2.39 3.48 -8.37
C LEU A 112 2.19 4.50 -9.51
N VAL A 113 3.18 5.35 -9.75
CA VAL A 113 3.24 6.25 -10.90
C VAL A 113 3.67 5.49 -12.15
N LYS A 114 4.78 4.74 -12.07
CA LYS A 114 5.42 4.14 -13.26
C LYS A 114 5.03 2.67 -13.49
N GLY A 115 4.43 2.01 -12.52
CA GLY A 115 4.16 0.57 -12.57
C GLY A 115 5.44 -0.28 -12.58
N ARG A 116 6.53 0.23 -12.00
CA ARG A 116 7.86 -0.39 -12.03
C ARG A 116 8.35 -0.73 -10.63
N SER A 117 8.96 -1.90 -10.49
CA SER A 117 9.64 -2.34 -9.27
C SER A 117 11.13 -2.03 -9.33
N SER A 118 11.68 -1.50 -8.23
CA SER A 118 13.10 -1.20 -8.06
C SER A 118 13.62 -1.79 -6.77
N TRP A 119 14.87 -2.27 -6.77
CA TRP A 119 15.56 -2.66 -5.55
C TRP A 119 16.16 -1.44 -4.88
N ILE A 120 15.71 -1.13 -3.67
CA ILE A 120 16.18 0.02 -2.88
C ILE A 120 16.76 -0.50 -1.56
N ASN A 121 17.73 0.20 -0.98
CA ASN A 121 18.23 -0.13 0.34
C ASN A 121 17.07 -0.09 1.35
N LYS A 122 16.88 -1.16 2.12
CA LYS A 122 15.78 -1.29 3.08
C LYS A 122 15.86 -0.27 4.23
N LEU A 123 16.99 0.42 4.38
CA LEU A 123 17.23 1.48 5.37
C LEU A 123 17.10 2.91 4.81
N GLY A 124 16.88 3.08 3.50
CA GLY A 124 16.90 4.39 2.84
C GLY A 124 18.23 4.69 2.18
#